data_AF-A0A1B8NXL8-F1
#
_entry.id   AF-A0A1B8NXL8-F1
#
_cell.length_a   1.000
_cell.length_b   1.000
_cell.length_c   1.000
_cell.angle_alpha   90.00
_cell.angle_beta   90.00
_cell.angle_gamma   90.00
#
_symmetry.space_group_name_H-M   'P 1'
#
loop_
_entity.id
_entity.type
_entity.pdbx_description
1 polymer ?
#
loop_
_entity_poly.entity_id
_entity_poly.type
_entity_poly.pdbx_seq_one_letter_code
_entity_poly.pdbx_strand_id
1 'polypeptide(L)'
;MIGDAIARNNHLPFAAADSIIIDSEALDREYRKLQLAQVQHELVVQALRHGEGARAEMLMREHALIGLRYAELLDVGRHALAGK
;
A
#
# COMPACT_ATOMS: atom_id res chain seq x y z
N MET A 1 25.28 -4.77 8.07
CA MET A 1 24.73 -5.93 8.81
C MET A 1 23.29 -6.17 8.36
N ILE A 2 22.68 -7.34 8.59
CA ILE A 2 21.26 -7.59 8.23
C ILE A 2 20.33 -6.53 8.86
N GLY A 3 20.64 -6.08 10.09
CA GLY A 3 19.88 -5.03 10.78
C GLY A 3 19.82 -3.69 10.03
N ASP A 4 20.92 -3.27 9.40
CA ASP A 4 20.95 -2.01 8.64
C ASP A 4 20.10 -2.09 7.38
N ALA A 5 20.07 -3.26 6.73
CA ALA A 5 19.23 -3.49 5.56
C ALA A 5 17.74 -3.50 5.93
N ILE A 6 17.38 -4.07 7.08
CA ILE A 6 16.00 -4.03 7.61
C ILE A 6 15.60 -2.61 7.98
N ALA A 7 16.47 -1.86 8.68
CA ALA A 7 16.20 -0.47 9.04
C ALA A 7 15.99 0.41 7.79
N ARG A 8 16.78 0.18 6.73
CA ARG A 8 16.59 0.79 5.40
C ARG A 8 15.30 0.32 4.71
N ASN A 9 14.87 -0.91 4.94
CA ASN A 9 13.61 -1.38 4.40
C ASN A 9 12.38 -0.88 5.20
N ASN A 10 12.57 -0.27 6.37
CA ASN A 10 11.46 0.24 7.17
C ASN A 10 11.25 1.76 7.02
N HIS A 11 12.08 2.43 6.22
CA HIS A 11 11.96 3.87 5.92
C HIS A 11 11.35 4.09 4.53
N LEU A 12 10.68 5.23 4.30
CA LEU A 12 10.20 5.61 2.96
C LEU A 12 11.33 5.45 1.91
N PRO A 13 11.09 4.75 0.78
CA PRO A 13 9.77 4.39 0.24
C PRO A 13 9.18 3.06 0.72
N PHE A 14 9.82 2.35 1.65
CA PHE A 14 9.33 1.10 2.20
C PHE A 14 8.63 1.37 3.55
N ALA A 15 7.30 1.40 3.53
CA ALA A 15 6.52 1.46 4.75
C ALA A 15 6.65 0.13 5.51
N ALA A 16 6.80 0.18 6.83
CA ALA A 16 6.83 -1.03 7.65
C ALA A 16 5.49 -1.78 7.56
N ALA A 17 5.52 -3.12 7.59
CA ALA A 17 4.31 -3.94 7.53
C ALA A 17 3.28 -3.59 8.63
N ASP A 18 3.75 -3.14 9.80
CA ASP A 18 2.91 -2.72 10.94
C ASP A 18 2.33 -1.29 10.82
N SER A 19 2.54 -0.60 9.69
CA SER A 19 2.03 0.78 9.49
C SER A 19 0.57 0.86 9.09
N ILE A 20 -0.10 -0.28 8.87
CA ILE A 20 -1.50 -0.32 8.45
C ILE A 20 -2.41 -0.38 9.67
N ILE A 21 -3.09 0.73 9.95
CA ILE A 21 -4.20 0.77 10.91
C ILE A 21 -5.48 0.31 10.20
N ILE A 22 -6.20 -0.62 10.82
CA ILE A 22 -7.48 -1.16 10.34
C ILE A 22 -8.61 -0.53 11.13
N ASP A 23 -9.55 0.09 10.42
CA ASP A 23 -10.80 0.59 10.98
C ASP A 23 -11.85 -0.52 11.02
N SER A 24 -12.17 -1.02 12.22
CA SER A 24 -13.14 -2.09 12.41
C SER A 24 -14.58 -1.68 12.10
N GLU A 25 -14.88 -0.37 12.03
CA GLU A 25 -16.22 0.13 11.68
C GLU A 25 -16.44 0.15 10.16
N ALA A 26 -15.39 -0.06 9.36
CA ALA A 26 -15.44 0.04 7.90
C ALA A 26 -14.68 -1.07 7.18
N LEU A 27 -14.87 -2.31 7.63
CA LEU A 27 -14.14 -3.49 7.14
C LEU A 27 -14.17 -3.69 5.61
N ASP A 28 -15.27 -3.36 4.92
CA ASP A 28 -15.33 -3.46 3.46
C ASP A 28 -14.29 -2.56 2.76
N ARG A 29 -14.07 -1.36 3.31
CA ARG A 29 -13.08 -0.40 2.80
C ARG A 29 -11.67 -0.90 3.11
N GLU A 30 -11.46 -1.36 4.34
CA GLU A 30 -10.18 -1.91 4.79
C GLU A 30 -9.78 -3.14 3.96
N TYR A 31 -10.74 -4.01 3.64
CA TYR A 31 -10.52 -5.17 2.79
C TYR A 31 -10.04 -4.78 1.38
N ARG A 32 -10.70 -3.80 0.74
CA ARG A 32 -10.27 -3.28 -0.58
C ARG A 32 -8.88 -2.66 -0.53
N LYS A 33 -8.56 -1.91 0.54
CA LYS A 33 -7.24 -1.34 0.77
C LYS A 33 -6.17 -2.44 0.83
N LEU A 34 -6.45 -3.53 1.57
CA LEU A 34 -5.54 -4.67 1.68
C LEU A 34 -5.39 -5.44 0.36
N GLN A 35 -6.47 -5.62 -0.41
CA GLN A 35 -6.39 -6.22 -1.75
C GLN A 35 -5.49 -5.42 -2.69
N LEU A 36 -5.62 -4.09 -2.70
CA LEU A 36 -4.75 -3.22 -3.50
C LEU A 36 -3.28 -3.31 -3.04
N ALA A 37 -3.05 -3.30 -1.73
CA ALA A 37 -1.70 -3.44 -1.17
C ALA A 37 -1.06 -4.77 -1.60
N GLN A 38 -1.83 -5.87 -1.59
CA GLN A 38 -1.36 -7.17 -2.04
C GLN A 38 -1.00 -7.19 -3.53
N VAL A 39 -1.84 -6.62 -4.40
CA VAL A 39 -1.53 -6.50 -5.83
C VAL A 39 -0.24 -5.72 -6.05
N GLN A 40 -0.02 -4.63 -5.32
CA GLN A 40 1.23 -3.88 -5.43
C GLN A 40 2.45 -4.67 -4.95
N HIS A 41 2.34 -5.50 -3.90
CA HIS A 41 3.43 -6.41 -3.52
C HIS A 41 3.81 -7.36 -4.66
N GLU A 42 2.83 -7.94 -5.35
CA GLU A 42 3.06 -8.84 -6.47
C GLU A 42 3.81 -8.14 -7.62
N LEU A 43 3.43 -6.89 -7.93
CA LEU A 43 4.09 -6.07 -8.95
C LEU A 43 5.53 -5.70 -8.55
N VAL A 44 5.78 -5.41 -7.27
CA VAL A 44 7.14 -5.16 -6.76
C VAL A 44 8.00 -6.41 -6.90
N VAL A 45 7.49 -7.58 -6.48
CA VAL A 45 8.20 -8.86 -6.63
C VAL A 45 8.50 -9.15 -8.09
N GLN A 46 7.54 -8.89 -8.99
CA GLN A 46 7.75 -9.02 -10.42
C GLN A 46 8.88 -8.10 -10.91
N ALA A 47 8.86 -6.81 -10.57
CA ALA A 47 9.89 -5.86 -10.99
C ALA A 47 11.29 -6.27 -10.49
N LEU A 48 11.39 -6.71 -9.23
CA LEU A 48 12.63 -7.22 -8.65
C LEU A 48 13.16 -8.46 -9.39
N ARG A 49 12.28 -9.41 -9.72
CA ARG A 49 12.66 -10.62 -10.48
C ARG A 49 13.19 -10.31 -11.88
N HIS A 50 12.72 -9.23 -12.50
CA HIS A 50 13.17 -8.80 -13.82
C HIS A 50 14.36 -7.83 -13.77
N GLY A 51 14.89 -7.49 -12.59
CA GLY A 51 15.99 -6.53 -12.44
C GLY A 51 15.58 -5.07 -12.69
N GLU A 52 14.28 -4.76 -12.65
CA GLU A 52 13.72 -3.44 -12.96
C GLU A 52 13.76 -2.52 -11.72
N GLY A 53 14.96 -2.17 -11.25
CA GLY A 53 15.14 -1.43 -9.99
C GLY A 53 14.37 -0.11 -9.91
N ALA A 54 14.37 0.69 -10.98
CA ALA A 54 13.63 1.96 -11.03
C ALA A 54 12.11 1.76 -10.93
N ARG A 55 11.58 0.70 -11.55
CA ARG A 55 10.15 0.36 -11.46
C ARG A 55 9.79 -0.12 -10.06
N ALA A 56 10.62 -0.97 -9.46
CA ALA A 56 10.42 -1.43 -8.08
C ALA A 56 10.41 -0.24 -7.11
N GLU A 57 11.31 0.74 -7.27
CA GLU A 57 11.33 1.95 -6.43
C GLU A 57 10.05 2.78 -6.59
N MET A 58 9.62 3.02 -7.83
CA MET A 58 8.39 3.78 -8.12
C MET A 58 7.16 3.10 -7.51
N LEU A 59 7.03 1.77 -7.65
CA LEU A 59 5.94 1.00 -7.06
C LEU A 59 5.94 1.07 -5.53
N MET A 60 7.12 1.00 -4.90
CA MET A 60 7.23 1.12 -3.45
C MET A 60 6.86 2.52 -2.95
N ARG A 61 7.25 3.59 -3.67
CA ARG A 61 6.83 4.96 -3.36
C ARG A 61 5.32 5.11 -3.39
N GLU A 62 4.66 4.50 -4.38
CA GLU A 62 3.21 4.48 -4.46
C GLU A 62 2.58 3.65 -3.33
N HIS A 63 3.17 2.49 -3.02
CA HIS A 63 2.72 1.61 -1.95
C HIS A 63 2.73 2.28 -0.59
N ALA A 64 3.76 3.06 -0.27
CA ALA A 64 3.83 3.83 0.98
C ALA A 64 2.68 4.84 1.12
N LEU A 65 2.03 5.23 0.03
CA LEU A 65 0.88 6.15 0.04
C LEU A 65 -0.47 5.44 0.16
N ILE A 66 -0.54 4.10 0.07
CA ILE A 66 -1.80 3.35 0.24
C ILE A 66 -2.49 3.68 1.57
N GLY A 67 -1.71 3.79 2.65
CA GLY A 67 -2.24 4.13 3.98
C GLY A 67 -2.84 5.53 4.10
N LEU A 68 -2.39 6.51 3.30
CA LEU A 68 -2.86 7.90 3.36
C LEU A 68 -3.87 8.25 2.27
N ARG A 69 -3.60 7.93 1.00
CA ARG A 69 -4.34 8.47 -0.16
C ARG A 69 -5.54 7.64 -0.59
N TYR A 70 -5.47 6.32 -0.40
CA TYR A 70 -6.55 5.44 -0.87
C TYR A 70 -7.72 5.37 0.11
N ALA A 71 -7.53 5.83 1.36
CA ALA A 71 -8.65 6.06 2.28
C ALA A 71 -9.67 7.03 1.65
N GLU A 72 -9.21 8.15 1.09
CA GLU A 72 -10.05 9.14 0.42
C GLU A 72 -10.68 8.58 -0.87
N LEU A 73 -9.89 7.90 -1.71
CA LEU A 73 -10.36 7.41 -3.00
C LEU A 73 -11.36 6.24 -2.89
N LEU A 74 -11.23 5.40 -1.86
CA LEU A 74 -12.18 4.34 -1.55
C LEU A 74 -13.43 4.87 -0.82
N ASP A 75 -13.39 6.09 -0.27
CA ASP A 75 -14.52 6.78 0.35
C ASP A 75 -15.48 7.41 -0.69
N VAL A 76 -14.95 7.83 -1.84
CA VAL A 76 -15.73 8.41 -2.97
C VAL A 76 -16.80 7.44 -3.52
N GLY A 77 -16.72 6.14 -3.21
CA GLY A 77 -17.72 5.14 -3.61
C GLY A 77 -19.06 5.18 -2.85
N ARG A 78 -19.18 5.90 -1.72
CA ARG A 78 -20.41 5.85 -0.88
C ARG A 78 -21.29 7.10 -0.97
N HIS A 79 -20.74 8.26 -1.31
CA HIS A 79 -21.55 9.47 -1.51
C HIS A 79 -22.41 9.46 -2.78
N ALA A 80 -22.11 8.57 -3.75
CA ALA A 80 -22.92 8.40 -4.95
C ALA A 80 -24.18 7.53 -4.75
N LEU A 81 -24.33 6.86 -3.60
CA LEU A 81 -25.48 5.99 -3.29
C LEU A 81 -26.31 6.47 -2.10
N ALA A 82 -25.89 7.52 -1.39
CA ALA A 82 -26.65 8.14 -0.30
C ALA A 82 -27.42 9.39 -0.78
N GLY A 83 -28.10 9.25 -1.91
CA GLY A 83 -28.99 10.27 -2.44
C GLY A 83 -30.35 9.67 -2.76
N LYS A 84 -31.15 9.39 -1.73
CA LYS A 84 -32.63 9.40 -1.75
C LYS A 84 -33.20 9.20 -0.35
#